data_AF-A0ABD5PWL4-F1
#
_entry.id   AF-A0ABD5PWL4-F1
#
_cell.length_a   1.000
_cell.length_b   1.000
_cell.length_c   1.000
_cell.angle_alpha   90.00
_cell.angle_beta   90.00
_cell.angle_gamma   90.00
#
_symmetry.space_group_name_H-M   'P 1'
#
loop_
_entity.id
_entity.type
_entity.pdbx_description
1 polymer ?
#
loop_
_entity_poly.entity_id
_entity_poly.type
_entity_poly.pdbx_seq_one_letter_code
_entity_poly.pdbx_strand_id
1 'polypeptide(L)'
;MDLEERIARRQATRGDDLFVDRSPLNPAVHLPDPVGRGPVLERLLDVLDPVFDRRLPPDAAVYGPKGAGKSALVSALFAHLNDQFGRQHRRIGTTTRAGTATDTVEFVHVDAYRTTSEFQFYHTLLDAVVEESVPRRGVGTEEFRERLVEQFSSPARKAVVAVDHVAEPSSPSGGELREWFAPVADDASLVVVGRAVPDDWDSKTVHVPEYRQHALVDILTERASRALTSSALRLGQARHLAEWASGDAHDALAAAFGAADLADADGVDRIRASDVDAGIADVPDDGIHVGRVFALPENRRKVLLELVSLEATPPIDEAASAIAERSDLSAATVKRFLYELAECGVLERVQTEATDGSGRRPSRTVPRFPTIPFRRFEGELRAE
;
A
#
# COMPACT_ATOMS: atom_id res chain seq x y z
N MET A 1 6.41 -16.68 15.23
CA MET A 1 5.10 -17.06 15.79
C MET A 1 5.25 -17.28 17.28
N ASP A 2 4.59 -16.47 18.09
CA ASP A 2 4.62 -16.57 19.55
C ASP A 2 3.64 -17.65 20.07
N LEU A 3 3.82 -18.14 21.28
CA LEU A 3 2.97 -19.15 21.93
C LEU A 3 1.54 -18.65 22.13
N GLU A 4 1.35 -17.35 22.39
CA GLU A 4 0.04 -16.73 22.58
C GLU A 4 -0.81 -16.77 21.28
N GLU A 5 -0.22 -16.44 20.13
CA GLU A 5 -0.85 -16.58 18.81
C GLU A 5 -1.31 -18.03 18.55
N ARG A 6 -0.48 -19.00 18.95
CA ARG A 6 -0.78 -20.43 18.76
C ARG A 6 -1.95 -20.89 19.63
N ILE A 7 -2.13 -20.33 20.83
CA ILE A 7 -3.21 -20.67 21.75
C ILE A 7 -4.53 -20.05 21.29
N ALA A 8 -4.53 -18.75 20.93
CA ALA A 8 -5.71 -18.06 20.40
C ALA A 8 -6.25 -18.77 19.14
N ARG A 9 -5.35 -19.19 18.24
CA ARG A 9 -5.71 -19.94 17.04
C ARG A 9 -6.46 -21.23 17.33
N ARG A 10 -5.98 -22.04 18.29
CA ARG A 10 -6.64 -23.31 18.65
C ARG A 10 -8.02 -23.14 19.28
N GLN A 11 -8.31 -21.97 19.85
CA GLN A 11 -9.62 -21.66 20.41
C GLN A 11 -10.62 -21.21 19.32
N ALA A 12 -10.13 -20.52 18.28
CA ALA A 12 -10.93 -20.09 17.13
C ALA A 12 -11.31 -21.23 16.16
N THR A 13 -10.53 -22.32 16.08
CA THR A 13 -10.77 -23.47 15.18
C THR A 13 -11.93 -24.40 15.60
N ARG A 14 -12.95 -23.88 16.30
CA ARG A 14 -14.17 -24.64 16.63
C ARG A 14 -15.29 -24.53 15.59
N GLY A 15 -15.08 -23.74 14.52
CA GLY A 15 -15.94 -23.68 13.34
C GLY A 15 -15.26 -24.29 12.11
N ASP A 16 -16.05 -24.72 11.13
CA ASP A 16 -15.62 -25.30 9.84
C ASP A 16 -15.07 -24.25 8.85
N ASP A 17 -14.83 -23.02 9.28
CA ASP A 17 -14.43 -21.89 8.42
C ASP A 17 -12.97 -22.01 7.95
N LEU A 18 -12.70 -21.63 6.69
CA LEU A 18 -11.36 -21.70 6.10
C LEU A 18 -10.44 -20.60 6.67
N PHE A 19 -10.99 -19.40 6.90
CA PHE A 19 -10.26 -18.26 7.44
C PHE A 19 -10.31 -18.22 8.97
N VAL A 20 -9.14 -17.99 9.57
CA VAL A 20 -9.00 -17.58 10.98
C VAL A 20 -8.96 -16.05 11.07
N ASP A 21 -8.23 -15.41 10.15
CA ASP A 21 -8.11 -13.95 10.03
C ASP A 21 -7.80 -13.62 8.56
N ARG A 22 -8.58 -12.74 7.92
CA ARG A 22 -8.33 -12.37 6.51
C ARG A 22 -7.18 -11.37 6.36
N SER A 23 -6.90 -10.58 7.40
CA SER A 23 -5.94 -9.46 7.36
C SER A 23 -4.53 -9.87 6.95
N PRO A 24 -3.94 -10.98 7.46
CA PRO A 24 -2.60 -11.37 7.07
C PRO A 24 -2.47 -11.70 5.57
N LEU A 25 -3.51 -12.24 4.92
CA LEU A 25 -3.48 -12.50 3.47
C LEU A 25 -3.88 -11.30 2.61
N ASN A 26 -4.28 -10.17 3.20
CA ASN A 26 -4.56 -8.95 2.45
C ASN A 26 -3.27 -8.46 1.75
N PRO A 27 -3.25 -8.40 0.40
CA PRO A 27 -2.06 -8.00 -0.35
C PRO A 27 -1.67 -6.52 -0.13
N ALA A 28 -2.57 -5.69 0.41
CA ALA A 28 -2.28 -4.31 0.77
C ALA A 28 -1.70 -4.14 2.19
N VAL A 29 -1.69 -5.19 3.02
CA VAL A 29 -1.22 -5.12 4.41
C VAL A 29 0.26 -5.51 4.50
N HIS A 30 1.05 -4.73 5.23
CA HIS A 30 2.45 -5.03 5.53
C HIS A 30 2.59 -5.66 6.92
N LEU A 31 3.28 -6.80 6.99
CA LEU A 31 3.66 -7.38 8.28
C LEU A 31 4.86 -6.63 8.87
N PRO A 32 4.99 -6.60 10.20
CA PRO A 32 6.12 -5.93 10.86
C PRO A 32 7.48 -6.53 10.47
N ASP A 33 7.53 -7.82 10.13
CA ASP A 33 8.75 -8.52 9.74
C ASP A 33 8.68 -8.99 8.27
N PRO A 34 9.24 -8.22 7.31
CA PRO A 34 9.27 -8.61 5.90
C PRO A 34 10.14 -9.86 5.67
N VAL A 35 9.54 -10.90 5.11
CA VAL A 35 10.23 -12.18 4.80
C VAL A 35 11.14 -12.02 3.59
N GLY A 36 12.33 -12.64 3.64
CA GLY A 36 13.22 -12.77 2.47
C GLY A 36 13.96 -11.48 2.06
N ARG A 37 13.98 -10.44 2.90
CA ARG A 37 14.55 -9.12 2.57
C ARG A 37 15.81 -8.71 3.34
N GLY A 38 16.41 -9.62 4.11
CA GLY A 38 17.62 -9.35 4.92
C GLY A 38 18.73 -8.56 4.20
N PRO A 39 19.26 -9.01 3.05
CA PRO A 39 20.33 -8.28 2.38
C PRO A 39 19.95 -6.87 1.89
N VAL A 40 18.66 -6.61 1.61
CA VAL A 40 18.17 -5.28 1.23
C VAL A 40 18.03 -4.41 2.48
N LEU A 41 17.55 -5.00 3.58
CA LEU A 41 17.45 -4.35 4.88
C LEU A 41 18.82 -3.81 5.34
N GLU A 42 19.87 -4.63 5.25
CA GLU A 42 21.24 -4.19 5.59
C GLU A 42 21.68 -2.99 4.74
N ARG A 43 21.39 -2.98 3.44
CA ARG A 43 21.72 -1.83 2.58
C ARG A 43 20.95 -0.56 2.95
N LEU A 44 19.71 -0.69 3.41
CA LEU A 44 18.96 0.47 3.93
C LEU A 44 19.54 0.94 5.26
N LEU A 45 19.92 0.01 6.14
CA LEU A 45 20.59 0.34 7.40
C LEU A 45 21.95 1.03 7.15
N ASP A 46 22.73 0.61 6.14
CA ASP A 46 23.96 1.28 5.75
C ASP A 46 23.74 2.75 5.32
N VAL A 47 22.61 3.03 4.65
CA VAL A 47 22.21 4.39 4.27
C VAL A 47 21.78 5.19 5.50
N LEU A 48 21.02 4.56 6.39
CA LEU A 48 20.50 5.18 7.60
C LEU A 48 21.50 5.23 8.75
N ASP A 49 22.68 4.61 8.64
CA ASP A 49 23.69 4.50 9.71
C ASP A 49 23.96 5.81 10.47
N PRO A 50 24.03 7.00 9.82
CA PRO A 50 24.21 8.27 10.52
C PRO A 50 23.17 8.56 11.63
N VAL A 51 21.95 8.00 11.54
CA VAL A 51 20.90 8.21 12.56
C VAL A 51 21.29 7.63 13.91
N PHE A 52 22.11 6.58 13.95
CA PHE A 52 22.59 5.98 15.21
C PHE A 52 23.55 6.91 15.96
N ASP A 53 24.20 7.83 15.24
CA ASP A 53 25.01 8.92 15.79
C ASP A 53 24.24 10.25 15.88
N ARG A 54 22.90 10.23 15.75
CA ARG A 54 22.02 11.43 15.77
C ARG A 54 22.33 12.44 14.66
N ARG A 55 22.85 11.96 13.54
CA ARG A 55 23.10 12.75 12.33
C ARG A 55 22.06 12.41 11.28
N LEU A 56 21.75 13.38 10.42
CA LEU A 56 20.89 13.15 9.27
C LEU A 56 21.62 12.25 8.26
N PRO A 57 20.97 11.19 7.75
CA PRO A 57 21.51 10.41 6.64
C PRO A 57 21.46 11.24 5.35
N PRO A 58 22.20 10.85 4.30
CA PRO A 58 21.97 11.43 2.99
C PRO A 58 20.56 11.06 2.48
N ASP A 59 20.03 11.87 1.57
CA ASP A 59 18.82 11.51 0.82
C ASP A 59 19.02 10.17 0.11
N ALA A 60 17.94 9.41 -0.08
CA ALA A 60 18.03 8.11 -0.75
C ALA A 60 16.83 7.80 -1.65
N ALA A 61 17.06 7.02 -2.71
CA ALA A 61 16.01 6.46 -3.55
C ALA A 61 15.95 4.93 -3.41
N VAL A 62 14.82 4.42 -2.96
CA VAL A 62 14.53 2.97 -2.90
C VAL A 62 13.67 2.61 -4.10
N TYR A 63 14.19 1.75 -4.96
CA TYR A 63 13.53 1.47 -6.24
C TYR A 63 13.52 -0.02 -6.58
N GLY A 64 12.58 -0.41 -7.45
CA GLY A 64 12.36 -1.79 -7.85
C GLY A 64 10.93 -2.03 -8.34
N PRO A 65 10.64 -3.20 -8.91
CA PRO A 65 9.34 -3.47 -9.52
C PRO A 65 8.19 -3.52 -8.51
N LYS A 66 6.95 -3.54 -9.03
CA LYS A 66 5.74 -3.81 -8.24
C LYS A 66 5.91 -5.15 -7.51
N GLY A 67 5.35 -5.24 -6.30
CA GLY A 67 5.41 -6.48 -5.52
C GLY A 67 6.77 -6.86 -4.96
N ALA A 68 7.83 -6.09 -5.21
CA ALA A 68 9.16 -6.36 -4.64
C ALA A 68 9.27 -6.05 -3.13
N GLY A 69 8.20 -5.58 -2.47
CA GLY A 69 8.20 -5.35 -1.01
C GLY A 69 8.95 -4.09 -0.55
N LYS A 70 9.08 -3.08 -1.41
CA LYS A 70 9.72 -1.79 -1.06
C LYS A 70 9.01 -1.11 0.12
N SER A 71 7.71 -0.88 -0.04
CA SER A 71 6.81 -0.30 0.96
C SER A 71 6.86 -1.08 2.27
N ALA A 72 6.66 -2.41 2.20
CA ALA A 72 6.74 -3.29 3.36
C ALA A 72 8.07 -3.16 4.11
N LEU A 73 9.19 -3.06 3.40
CA LEU A 73 10.51 -2.94 4.00
C LEU A 73 10.72 -1.58 4.68
N VAL A 74 10.37 -0.48 4.00
CA VAL A 74 10.56 0.88 4.51
C VAL A 74 9.62 1.15 5.67
N SER A 75 8.32 0.82 5.55
CA SER A 75 7.36 1.01 6.64
C SER A 75 7.74 0.18 7.87
N ALA A 76 8.15 -1.09 7.69
CA ALA A 76 8.59 -1.93 8.80
C ALA A 76 9.84 -1.39 9.49
N LEU A 77 10.84 -0.96 8.73
CA LEU A 77 12.07 -0.41 9.27
C LEU A 77 11.81 0.88 10.05
N PHE A 78 11.02 1.80 9.49
CA PHE A 78 10.71 3.08 10.13
C PHE A 78 9.90 2.87 11.42
N ALA A 79 8.93 1.94 11.41
CA ALA A 79 8.19 1.57 12.62
C ALA A 79 9.11 1.02 13.72
N HIS A 80 10.05 0.13 13.37
CA HIS A 80 11.02 -0.42 14.32
C HIS A 80 11.98 0.64 14.87
N LEU A 81 12.47 1.56 14.03
CA LEU A 81 13.35 2.64 14.46
C LEU A 81 12.61 3.58 15.41
N ASN A 82 11.40 4.01 15.07
CA ASN A 82 10.57 4.84 15.96
C ASN A 82 10.32 4.19 17.33
N ASP A 83 10.03 2.88 17.36
CA ASP A 83 9.84 2.16 18.61
C ASP A 83 11.15 2.05 19.43
N GLN A 84 12.29 1.80 18.79
CA GLN A 84 13.59 1.76 19.47
C GLN A 84 14.00 3.11 20.03
N PHE A 85 13.97 4.16 19.21
CA PHE A 85 14.29 5.51 19.65
C PHE A 85 13.27 5.97 20.70
N GLY A 86 11.96 5.77 20.52
CA GLY A 86 10.92 6.10 21.50
C GLY A 86 11.09 5.40 22.86
N ARG A 87 11.55 4.15 22.90
CA ARG A 87 11.85 3.42 24.15
C ARG A 87 13.08 3.95 24.88
N GLN A 88 14.11 4.39 24.17
CA GLN A 88 15.30 4.99 24.78
C GLN A 88 14.95 6.26 25.57
N HIS A 89 13.99 7.05 25.08
CA HIS A 89 13.49 8.25 25.77
C HIS A 89 12.77 7.95 27.09
N ARG A 90 12.04 6.83 27.19
CA ARG A 90 11.34 6.46 28.43
C ARG A 90 12.26 5.90 29.52
N ARG A 91 13.40 5.29 29.16
CA ARG A 91 14.33 4.67 30.13
C ARG A 91 15.22 5.66 30.88
N ILE A 92 15.34 6.90 30.40
CA ILE A 92 16.18 7.96 31.02
C ILE A 92 15.33 8.84 31.99
N GLY A 93 14.02 8.60 32.09
CA GLY A 93 13.11 9.34 32.97
C GLY A 93 13.19 8.95 34.45
N THR A 94 14.33 9.15 35.12
CA THR A 94 14.33 9.30 36.58
C THR A 94 14.02 10.73 36.97
N THR A 95 13.17 10.87 37.99
CA THR A 95 12.47 12.07 38.42
C THR A 95 13.42 13.18 38.91
N THR A 96 13.95 14.03 38.04
CA THR A 96 14.41 15.36 38.46
C THR A 96 14.56 16.31 37.27
N ARG A 97 13.79 17.41 37.32
CA ARG A 97 14.04 18.73 36.70
C ARG A 97 14.17 18.85 35.17
N ALA A 98 13.30 19.71 34.64
CA ALA A 98 13.44 20.52 33.41
C ALA A 98 13.83 19.74 32.15
N GLY A 99 12.83 19.45 31.31
CA GLY A 99 12.98 18.81 30.02
C GLY A 99 13.99 19.52 29.13
N THR A 100 15.20 18.97 29.06
CA THR A 100 16.09 19.16 27.92
C THR A 100 15.45 18.47 26.73
N ALA A 101 15.08 19.25 25.71
CA ALA A 101 14.73 18.74 24.39
C ALA A 101 15.82 17.75 23.98
N THR A 102 15.45 16.48 23.90
CA THR A 102 16.40 15.41 23.61
C THR A 102 16.54 15.37 22.10
N ASP A 103 17.77 15.44 21.58
CA ASP A 103 18.05 15.32 20.15
C ASP A 103 17.42 14.04 19.60
N THR A 104 16.32 14.17 18.86
CA THR A 104 15.50 13.06 18.37
C THR A 104 15.47 13.06 16.84
N VAL A 105 15.64 11.87 16.26
CA VAL A 105 15.39 11.64 14.84
C VAL A 105 14.07 10.91 14.73
N GLU A 106 13.08 11.55 14.12
CA GLU A 106 11.77 10.97 13.85
C GLU A 106 11.75 10.32 12.47
N PHE A 107 11.08 9.17 12.34
CA PHE A 107 10.95 8.46 11.07
C PHE A 107 9.50 8.59 10.59
N VAL A 108 9.28 9.37 9.53
CA VAL A 108 7.94 9.65 9.00
C VAL A 108 7.73 8.90 7.70
N HIS A 109 6.58 8.27 7.55
CA HIS A 109 6.18 7.58 6.31
C HIS A 109 4.97 8.27 5.68
N VAL A 110 5.10 8.67 4.42
CA VAL A 110 4.08 9.37 3.62
C VAL A 110 3.75 8.52 2.39
N ASP A 111 2.46 8.32 2.13
CA ASP A 111 1.96 7.56 0.98
C ASP A 111 1.52 8.53 -0.14
N ALA A 112 2.24 8.56 -1.25
CA ALA A 112 1.94 9.45 -2.38
C ALA A 112 0.72 9.03 -3.22
N TYR A 113 0.07 7.90 -2.93
CA TYR A 113 -1.29 7.65 -3.43
C TYR A 113 -2.34 8.51 -2.72
N ARG A 114 -2.07 8.94 -1.49
CA ARG A 114 -2.96 9.81 -0.68
C ARG A 114 -2.51 11.26 -0.65
N THR A 115 -1.21 11.48 -0.83
CA THR A 115 -0.55 12.78 -0.77
C THR A 115 -0.17 13.22 -2.18
N THR A 116 -1.15 13.74 -2.93
CA THR A 116 -1.02 14.07 -4.36
C THR A 116 -0.84 15.57 -4.63
N SER A 117 -0.71 16.40 -3.60
CA SER A 117 -0.50 17.84 -3.73
C SER A 117 0.41 18.38 -2.63
N GLU A 118 1.05 19.52 -2.89
CA GLU A 118 1.89 20.24 -1.93
C GLU A 118 1.15 20.50 -0.61
N PHE A 119 -0.12 20.91 -0.68
CA PHE A 119 -0.96 21.10 0.50
C PHE A 119 -1.06 19.82 1.35
N GLN A 120 -1.37 18.68 0.71
CA GLN A 120 -1.46 17.41 1.42
C GLN A 120 -0.11 16.96 1.96
N PHE A 121 0.98 17.28 1.26
CA PHE A 121 2.33 16.96 1.69
C PHE A 121 2.67 17.63 3.01
N TYR A 122 2.56 18.96 3.09
CA TYR A 122 2.82 19.66 4.34
C TYR A 122 1.81 19.30 5.43
N HIS A 123 0.53 19.12 5.09
CA HIS A 123 -0.48 18.69 6.07
C HIS A 123 -0.13 17.32 6.67
N THR A 124 0.21 16.33 5.84
CA THR A 124 0.56 14.97 6.28
C THR A 124 1.83 14.96 7.11
N LEU A 125 2.86 15.67 6.66
CA LEU A 125 4.14 15.72 7.37
C LEU A 125 3.99 16.46 8.71
N LEU A 126 3.23 17.56 8.74
CA LEU A 126 2.94 18.28 9.98
C LEU A 126 2.16 17.40 10.95
N ASP A 127 1.10 16.72 10.51
CA ASP A 127 0.27 15.82 11.33
C ASP A 127 1.07 14.63 11.90
N ALA A 128 2.14 14.22 11.22
CA ALA A 128 3.03 13.16 11.70
C ALA A 128 4.02 13.64 12.78
N VAL A 129 4.39 14.93 12.78
CA VAL A 129 5.38 15.48 13.72
C VAL A 129 4.71 16.18 14.92
N VAL A 130 3.52 16.77 14.77
CA VAL A 130 2.86 17.42 15.93
C VAL A 130 1.97 16.45 16.70
N GLU A 131 1.90 16.61 18.03
CA GLU A 131 0.92 15.88 18.85
C GLU A 131 -0.50 16.44 18.69
N GLU A 132 -0.62 17.71 18.32
CA GLU A 132 -1.89 18.40 18.15
C GLU A 132 -2.54 18.09 16.80
N SER A 133 -3.87 17.99 16.77
CA SER A 133 -4.59 17.75 15.52
C SER A 133 -4.41 18.90 14.52
N VAL A 134 -3.93 18.60 13.31
CA VAL A 134 -3.76 19.61 12.26
C VAL A 134 -5.10 19.85 11.53
N PRO A 135 -5.62 21.10 11.47
CA PRO A 135 -6.86 21.40 10.78
C PRO A 135 -6.85 20.95 9.31
N ARG A 136 -7.97 20.43 8.80
CA ARG A 136 -8.07 19.97 7.40
C ARG A 136 -8.60 21.03 6.43
N ARG A 137 -9.10 22.17 6.96
CA ARG A 137 -9.74 23.24 6.18
C ARG A 137 -9.46 24.59 6.81
N GLY A 138 -9.50 25.64 5.98
CA GLY A 138 -9.40 27.03 6.43
C GLY A 138 -7.98 27.52 6.69
N VAL A 139 -6.97 26.70 6.41
CA VAL A 139 -5.54 27.01 6.52
C VAL A 139 -4.91 26.89 5.13
N GLY A 140 -4.04 27.83 4.76
CA GLY A 140 -3.37 27.83 3.46
C GLY A 140 -2.13 26.92 3.42
N THR A 141 -1.66 26.56 2.22
CA THR A 141 -0.42 25.79 2.03
C THR A 141 0.78 26.47 2.67
N GLU A 142 0.91 27.79 2.50
CA GLU A 142 2.03 28.56 3.06
C GLU A 142 2.04 28.54 4.59
N GLU A 143 0.87 28.59 5.23
CA GLU A 143 0.78 28.52 6.69
C GLU A 143 1.20 27.14 7.23
N PHE A 144 0.85 26.04 6.54
CA PHE A 144 1.36 24.72 6.91
C PHE A 144 2.86 24.60 6.70
N ARG A 145 3.39 25.17 5.60
CA ARG A 145 4.82 25.22 5.32
C ARG A 145 5.57 25.97 6.41
N GLU A 146 5.14 27.19 6.76
CA GLU A 146 5.74 28.00 7.82
C GLU A 146 5.73 27.27 9.17
N ARG A 147 4.59 26.69 9.55
CA ARG A 147 4.47 25.90 10.79
C ARG A 147 5.39 24.69 10.80
N LEU A 148 5.55 24.00 9.67
CA LEU A 148 6.44 22.85 9.57
C LEU A 148 7.90 23.28 9.75
N VAL A 149 8.32 24.36 9.08
CA VAL A 149 9.68 24.93 9.23
C VAL A 149 9.93 25.35 10.68
N GLU A 150 8.94 25.94 11.36
CA GLU A 150 9.06 26.27 12.78
C GLU A 150 9.29 25.04 13.67
N GLN A 151 8.66 23.88 13.37
CA GLN A 151 8.89 22.63 14.11
C GLN A 151 10.34 22.14 14.00
N PHE A 152 10.97 22.33 12.84
CA PHE A 152 12.35 21.92 12.59
C PHE A 152 13.40 22.99 12.93
N SER A 153 12.98 24.21 13.25
CA SER A 153 13.89 25.31 13.60
C SER A 153 14.65 25.08 14.92
N SER A 154 14.23 24.09 15.73
CA SER A 154 14.96 23.62 16.90
C SER A 154 16.05 22.63 16.51
N PRO A 155 17.34 22.84 16.86
CA PRO A 155 18.43 21.91 16.52
C PRO A 155 18.26 20.49 17.08
N ALA A 156 17.37 20.32 18.05
CA ALA A 156 17.07 19.05 18.70
C ALA A 156 16.08 18.16 17.92
N ARG A 157 15.48 18.67 16.84
CA ARG A 157 14.49 17.92 16.06
C ARG A 157 14.99 17.66 14.65
N LYS A 158 15.07 16.38 14.29
CA LYS A 158 15.44 15.93 12.96
C LYS A 158 14.43 14.90 12.46
N ALA A 159 14.27 14.78 11.16
CA ALA A 159 13.42 13.74 10.59
C ALA A 159 14.05 13.02 9.41
N VAL A 160 13.71 11.74 9.25
CA VAL A 160 13.88 11.01 7.99
C VAL A 160 12.49 10.77 7.44
N VAL A 161 12.19 11.35 6.27
CA VAL A 161 10.87 11.29 5.65
C VAL A 161 10.92 10.34 4.47
N ALA A 162 10.25 9.19 4.59
CA ALA A 162 10.02 8.28 3.49
C ALA A 162 8.73 8.66 2.75
N VAL A 163 8.83 8.96 1.46
CA VAL A 163 7.67 9.18 0.59
C VAL A 163 7.57 8.01 -0.36
N ASP A 164 6.50 7.22 -0.23
CA ASP A 164 6.25 6.03 -1.03
C ASP A 164 5.39 6.31 -2.26
N HIS A 165 5.46 5.43 -3.25
CA HIS A 165 4.71 5.49 -4.51
C HIS A 165 5.00 6.73 -5.36
N VAL A 166 6.24 7.23 -5.30
CA VAL A 166 6.71 8.37 -6.09
C VAL A 166 6.68 8.04 -7.59
N ALA A 167 6.27 9.03 -8.40
CA ALA A 167 6.17 8.97 -9.85
C ALA A 167 5.23 7.86 -10.40
N GLU A 168 4.31 7.35 -9.57
CA GLU A 168 3.15 6.59 -10.06
C GLU A 168 2.12 7.55 -10.69
N PRO A 169 1.20 7.06 -11.55
CA PRO A 169 0.23 7.96 -12.16
C PRO A 169 -0.68 8.62 -11.11
N SER A 170 -0.79 9.94 -11.20
CA SER A 170 -1.46 10.82 -10.23
C SER A 170 -0.72 11.05 -8.90
N SER A 171 0.47 10.47 -8.73
CA SER A 171 1.39 10.77 -7.63
C SER A 171 2.46 11.77 -8.09
N PRO A 172 2.99 12.60 -7.17
CA PRO A 172 4.06 13.56 -7.49
C PRO A 172 5.31 12.88 -8.03
N SER A 173 5.98 13.57 -8.94
CA SER A 173 7.32 13.26 -9.41
C SER A 173 8.37 13.51 -8.32
N GLY A 174 9.58 12.95 -8.49
CA GLY A 174 10.68 13.24 -7.57
C GLY A 174 11.13 14.71 -7.58
N GLY A 175 10.99 15.40 -8.71
CA GLY A 175 11.27 16.84 -8.82
C GLY A 175 10.29 17.67 -7.99
N GLU A 176 8.99 17.44 -8.15
CA GLU A 176 7.96 18.10 -7.33
C GLU A 176 8.17 17.85 -5.84
N LEU A 177 8.48 16.60 -5.45
CA LEU A 177 8.75 16.28 -4.04
C LEU A 177 10.01 16.99 -3.50
N ARG A 178 11.07 17.12 -4.30
CA ARG A 178 12.26 17.88 -3.90
C ARG A 178 11.94 19.36 -3.70
N GLU A 179 11.12 19.94 -4.57
CA GLU A 179 10.66 21.33 -4.42
C GLU A 179 9.84 21.52 -3.13
N TRP A 180 8.91 20.61 -2.84
CA TRP A 180 8.09 20.66 -1.62
C TRP A 180 8.91 20.38 -0.35
N PHE A 181 9.98 19.59 -0.45
CA PHE A 181 10.83 19.23 0.69
C PHE A 181 11.93 20.27 0.99
N ALA A 182 12.34 21.06 -0.01
CA ALA A 182 13.41 22.05 0.11
C ALA A 182 13.35 22.96 1.36
N PRO A 183 12.17 23.42 1.83
CA PRO A 183 12.10 24.27 3.03
C PRO A 183 12.60 23.63 4.33
N VAL A 184 12.68 22.30 4.40
CA VAL A 184 13.10 21.56 5.61
C VAL A 184 14.33 20.68 5.37
N ALA A 185 14.98 20.80 4.21
CA ALA A 185 16.06 19.91 3.78
C ALA A 185 17.35 19.99 4.63
N ASP A 186 17.53 21.07 5.41
CA ASP A 186 18.66 21.19 6.32
C ASP A 186 18.48 20.37 7.62
N ASP A 187 17.22 20.10 8.00
CA ASP A 187 16.85 19.45 9.26
C ASP A 187 16.15 18.09 9.07
N ALA A 188 15.88 17.71 7.82
CA ALA A 188 15.29 16.44 7.46
C ALA A 188 15.94 15.82 6.21
N SER A 189 15.98 14.48 6.15
CA SER A 189 16.43 13.72 4.99
C SER A 189 15.25 13.10 4.25
N LEU A 190 15.32 13.07 2.92
CA LEU A 190 14.28 12.51 2.06
C LEU A 190 14.65 11.10 1.56
N VAL A 191 13.76 10.15 1.78
CA VAL A 191 13.81 8.80 1.21
C VAL A 191 12.64 8.63 0.22
N VAL A 192 12.90 8.66 -1.07
CA VAL A 192 11.87 8.41 -2.09
C VAL A 192 11.76 6.93 -2.39
N VAL A 193 10.54 6.39 -2.45
CA VAL A 193 10.28 4.98 -2.77
C VAL A 193 9.39 4.91 -4.01
N GLY A 194 9.85 4.19 -5.03
CA GLY A 194 9.18 4.18 -6.33
C GLY A 194 9.58 3.00 -7.22
N ARG A 195 9.09 2.96 -8.46
CA ARG A 195 9.48 1.91 -9.42
C ARG A 195 10.88 2.12 -9.99
N ALA A 196 11.25 3.37 -10.20
CA ALA A 196 12.53 3.79 -10.75
C ALA A 196 13.15 4.85 -9.85
N VAL A 197 14.45 5.09 -10.04
CA VAL A 197 15.13 6.24 -9.47
C VAL A 197 14.58 7.50 -10.14
N PRO A 198 14.20 8.56 -9.41
CA PRO A 198 13.77 9.80 -10.05
C PRO A 198 14.84 10.40 -10.95
N ASP A 199 14.40 11.17 -11.94
CA ASP A 199 15.32 11.93 -12.79
C ASP A 199 16.17 12.89 -11.95
N ASP A 200 17.43 13.07 -12.35
CA ASP A 200 18.41 13.92 -11.68
C ASP A 200 18.66 13.57 -10.20
N TRP A 201 18.39 12.32 -9.78
CA TRP A 201 18.73 11.85 -8.43
C TRP A 201 20.22 11.51 -8.32
N ASP A 202 20.94 12.33 -7.54
CA ASP A 202 22.39 12.33 -7.38
C ASP A 202 22.87 11.78 -6.03
N SER A 203 21.94 11.30 -5.19
CA SER A 203 22.22 10.75 -3.87
C SER A 203 22.22 9.21 -3.84
N LYS A 204 22.16 8.62 -2.64
CA LYS A 204 22.19 7.16 -2.44
C LYS A 204 20.99 6.49 -3.11
N THR A 205 21.21 5.29 -3.63
CA THR A 205 20.15 4.47 -4.21
C THR A 205 20.21 3.05 -3.66
N VAL A 206 19.05 2.45 -3.43
CA VAL A 206 18.91 1.08 -2.94
C VAL A 206 17.94 0.32 -3.83
N HIS A 207 18.50 -0.62 -4.60
CA HIS A 207 17.70 -1.50 -5.45
C HIS A 207 17.08 -2.65 -4.64
N VAL A 208 15.78 -2.83 -4.82
CA VAL A 208 14.98 -3.93 -4.27
C VAL A 208 14.57 -4.84 -5.43
N PRO A 209 15.26 -5.99 -5.64
CA PRO A 209 14.97 -6.86 -6.76
C PRO A 209 13.65 -7.62 -6.56
N GLU A 210 13.12 -8.19 -7.64
CA GLU A 210 12.04 -9.18 -7.61
C GLU A 210 12.34 -10.31 -6.59
N TYR A 211 11.29 -10.87 -6.01
CA TYR A 211 11.46 -12.00 -5.12
C TYR A 211 11.93 -13.23 -5.90
N ARG A 212 12.85 -13.99 -5.30
CA ARG A 212 13.12 -15.35 -5.76
C ARG A 212 11.91 -16.23 -5.44
N GLN A 213 11.65 -17.23 -6.27
CA GLN A 213 10.50 -18.14 -6.11
C GLN A 213 10.40 -18.74 -4.69
N HIS A 214 11.51 -19.21 -4.10
CA HIS A 214 11.47 -19.74 -2.73
C HIS A 214 11.07 -18.70 -1.68
N ALA A 215 11.50 -17.45 -1.83
CA ALA A 215 11.11 -16.37 -0.92
C ALA A 215 9.62 -16.02 -1.05
N LEU A 216 9.04 -16.11 -2.25
CA LEU A 216 7.58 -16.00 -2.43
C LEU A 216 6.83 -17.16 -1.77
N VAL A 217 7.34 -18.39 -1.89
CA VAL A 217 6.75 -19.55 -1.19
C VAL A 217 6.76 -19.33 0.32
N ASP A 218 7.86 -18.81 0.87
CA ASP A 218 7.97 -18.50 2.29
C ASP A 218 6.97 -17.41 2.70
N ILE A 219 6.83 -16.34 1.91
CA ILE A 219 5.82 -15.28 2.13
C ILE A 219 4.41 -15.87 2.15
N LEU A 220 4.04 -16.63 1.13
CA LEU A 220 2.73 -17.24 1.00
C LEU A 220 2.43 -18.18 2.17
N THR A 221 3.40 -19.03 2.54
CA THR A 221 3.24 -19.99 3.63
C THR A 221 3.12 -19.29 4.98
N GLU A 222 3.96 -18.28 5.25
CA GLU A 222 3.90 -17.50 6.49
C GLU A 222 2.56 -16.77 6.61
N ARG A 223 2.14 -16.06 5.56
CA ARG A 223 0.88 -15.30 5.53
C ARG A 223 -0.34 -16.21 5.65
N ALA A 224 -0.37 -17.31 4.90
CA ALA A 224 -1.43 -18.32 5.01
C ALA A 224 -1.46 -18.99 6.39
N SER A 225 -0.30 -19.19 7.03
CA SER A 225 -0.26 -19.79 8.36
C SER A 225 -0.92 -18.93 9.43
N ARG A 226 -0.93 -17.60 9.24
CA ARG A 226 -1.61 -16.64 10.12
C ARG A 226 -3.08 -16.46 9.74
N ALA A 227 -3.39 -16.52 8.45
CA ALA A 227 -4.73 -16.23 7.95
C ALA A 227 -5.69 -17.42 7.91
N LEU A 228 -5.19 -18.62 7.65
CA LEU A 228 -6.01 -19.80 7.32
C LEU A 228 -5.92 -20.88 8.40
N THR A 229 -6.89 -21.79 8.38
CA THR A 229 -6.81 -23.05 9.13
C THR A 229 -5.63 -23.91 8.66
N SER A 230 -5.18 -24.82 9.53
CA SER A 230 -3.98 -25.61 9.26
C SER A 230 -4.16 -26.47 8.01
N SER A 231 -3.19 -26.42 7.09
CA SER A 231 -3.18 -27.20 5.84
C SER A 231 -4.22 -26.77 4.78
N ALA A 232 -4.87 -25.61 4.96
CA ALA A 232 -5.78 -25.03 3.97
C ALA A 232 -5.07 -24.75 2.63
N LEU A 233 -3.89 -24.12 2.68
CA LEU A 233 -2.99 -23.92 1.54
C LEU A 233 -1.86 -24.96 1.59
N ARG A 234 -1.73 -25.78 0.54
CA ARG A 234 -0.65 -26.77 0.44
C ARG A 234 0.61 -26.16 -0.16
N LEU A 235 1.78 -26.71 0.21
CA LEU A 235 3.07 -26.28 -0.32
C LEU A 235 3.16 -26.35 -1.86
N GLY A 236 2.50 -27.34 -2.48
CA GLY A 236 2.43 -27.43 -3.95
C GLY A 236 1.69 -26.26 -4.59
N GLN A 237 0.60 -25.79 -3.96
CA GLN A 237 -0.17 -24.63 -4.42
C GLN A 237 0.62 -23.33 -4.20
N ALA A 238 1.28 -23.19 -3.04
CA ALA A 238 2.15 -22.05 -2.78
C ALA A 238 3.30 -21.96 -3.80
N ARG A 239 3.89 -23.10 -4.20
CA ARG A 239 4.91 -23.15 -5.26
C ARG A 239 4.36 -22.74 -6.63
N HIS A 240 3.17 -23.21 -6.98
CA HIS A 240 2.52 -22.88 -8.24
C HIS A 240 2.23 -21.37 -8.33
N LEU A 241 1.65 -20.79 -7.28
CA LEU A 241 1.40 -19.34 -7.17
C LEU A 241 2.71 -18.54 -7.25
N ALA A 242 3.75 -18.97 -6.53
CA ALA A 242 5.06 -18.31 -6.56
C ALA A 242 5.76 -18.38 -7.91
N GLU A 243 5.58 -19.47 -8.65
CA GLU A 243 6.10 -19.62 -10.03
C GLU A 243 5.38 -18.67 -10.98
N TRP A 244 4.05 -18.68 -10.95
CA TRP A 244 3.22 -17.83 -11.80
C TRP A 244 3.49 -16.34 -11.57
N ALA A 245 3.53 -15.91 -10.30
CA ALA A 245 3.68 -14.50 -9.93
C ALA A 245 5.06 -13.90 -10.28
N SER A 246 6.03 -14.71 -10.70
CA SER A 246 7.31 -14.25 -11.26
C SER A 246 8.03 -13.17 -10.43
N GLY A 247 8.00 -13.31 -9.10
CA GLY A 247 8.69 -12.40 -8.18
C GLY A 247 7.86 -11.22 -7.65
N ASP A 248 6.61 -11.06 -8.09
CA ASP A 248 5.64 -10.10 -7.54
C ASP A 248 4.88 -10.70 -6.33
N ALA A 249 5.19 -10.24 -5.11
CA ALA A 249 4.52 -10.73 -3.91
C ALA A 249 3.07 -10.25 -3.78
N HIS A 250 2.73 -9.09 -4.37
CA HIS A 250 1.36 -8.60 -4.35
C HIS A 250 0.46 -9.51 -5.17
N ASP A 251 0.89 -9.86 -6.39
CA ASP A 251 0.10 -10.71 -7.28
C ASP A 251 -0.02 -12.13 -6.74
N ALA A 252 1.08 -12.67 -6.19
CA ALA A 252 1.05 -13.95 -5.47
C ALA A 252 0.03 -13.95 -4.32
N LEU A 253 0.01 -12.90 -3.49
CA LEU A 253 -0.90 -12.78 -2.35
C LEU A 253 -2.34 -12.52 -2.79
N ALA A 254 -2.56 -11.72 -3.83
CA ALA A 254 -3.88 -11.46 -4.39
C ALA A 254 -4.53 -12.74 -4.94
N ALA A 255 -3.78 -13.54 -5.70
CA ALA A 255 -4.24 -14.82 -6.20
C ALA A 255 -4.48 -15.83 -5.07
N ALA A 256 -3.58 -15.89 -4.07
CA ALA A 256 -3.76 -16.75 -2.90
C ALA A 256 -5.00 -16.38 -2.07
N PHE A 257 -5.24 -15.08 -1.89
CA PHE A 257 -6.43 -14.58 -1.20
C PHE A 257 -7.69 -14.92 -2.00
N GLY A 258 -7.70 -14.66 -3.31
CA GLY A 258 -8.83 -14.99 -4.18
C GLY A 258 -9.18 -16.48 -4.14
N ALA A 259 -8.17 -17.34 -4.22
CA ALA A 259 -8.35 -18.79 -4.09
C ALA A 259 -8.95 -19.19 -2.73
N ALA A 260 -8.51 -18.56 -1.65
CA ALA A 260 -9.05 -18.81 -0.32
C ALA A 260 -10.48 -18.27 -0.15
N ASP A 261 -10.79 -17.07 -0.63
CA ASP A 261 -12.14 -16.48 -0.55
C ASP A 261 -13.17 -17.28 -1.34
N LEU A 262 -12.80 -17.80 -2.52
CA LEU A 262 -13.64 -18.69 -3.31
C LEU A 262 -13.88 -20.04 -2.63
N ALA A 263 -12.83 -20.66 -2.08
CA ALA A 263 -12.96 -21.90 -1.32
C ALA A 263 -13.83 -21.73 -0.06
N ASP A 264 -13.67 -20.63 0.65
CA ASP A 264 -14.49 -20.28 1.82
C ASP A 264 -15.95 -20.06 1.44
N ALA A 265 -16.22 -19.36 0.32
CA ALA A 265 -17.58 -19.16 -0.20
C ALA A 265 -18.27 -20.47 -0.61
N ASP A 266 -17.50 -21.45 -1.10
CA ASP A 266 -17.96 -22.80 -1.41
C ASP A 266 -18.17 -23.67 -0.15
N GLY A 267 -17.84 -23.15 1.04
CA GLY A 267 -17.96 -23.86 2.32
C GLY A 267 -16.99 -25.04 2.44
N VAL A 268 -15.81 -24.94 1.83
CA VAL A 268 -14.83 -26.03 1.85
C VAL A 268 -13.63 -25.70 2.72
N ASP A 269 -13.13 -26.70 3.44
CA ASP A 269 -12.08 -26.57 4.46
C ASP A 269 -10.65 -26.50 3.87
N ARG A 270 -10.53 -26.58 2.54
CA ARG A 270 -9.25 -26.62 1.81
C ARG A 270 -9.35 -25.95 0.45
N ILE A 271 -8.29 -25.23 0.10
CA ILE A 271 -8.11 -24.66 -1.23
C ILE A 271 -7.87 -25.80 -2.22
N ARG A 272 -8.63 -25.84 -3.31
CA ARG A 272 -8.50 -26.80 -4.43
C ARG A 272 -7.59 -26.24 -5.51
N ALA A 273 -7.28 -27.04 -6.53
CA ALA A 273 -6.53 -26.56 -7.69
C ALA A 273 -7.36 -25.55 -8.51
N SER A 274 -8.65 -25.82 -8.69
CA SER A 274 -9.60 -24.91 -9.36
C SER A 274 -9.66 -23.52 -8.73
N ASP A 275 -9.57 -23.45 -7.40
CA ASP A 275 -9.66 -22.19 -6.68
C ASP A 275 -8.38 -21.37 -6.88
N VAL A 276 -7.23 -22.04 -6.97
CA VAL A 276 -5.95 -21.40 -7.33
C VAL A 276 -5.99 -20.86 -8.76
N ASP A 277 -6.48 -21.65 -9.72
CA ASP A 277 -6.61 -21.22 -11.11
C ASP A 277 -7.56 -20.01 -11.23
N ALA A 278 -8.67 -20.01 -10.49
CA ALA A 278 -9.62 -18.90 -10.44
C ALA A 278 -9.03 -17.66 -9.75
N GLY A 279 -8.27 -17.83 -8.67
CA GLY A 279 -7.54 -16.75 -8.01
C GLY A 279 -6.49 -16.12 -8.91
N ILE A 280 -5.77 -16.92 -9.70
CA ILE A 280 -4.84 -16.45 -10.73
C ILE A 280 -5.59 -15.65 -11.81
N ALA A 281 -6.72 -16.16 -12.29
CA ALA A 281 -7.52 -15.50 -13.32
C ALA A 281 -8.14 -14.16 -12.89
N ASP A 282 -8.29 -13.90 -11.58
CA ASP A 282 -8.74 -12.61 -11.05
C ASP A 282 -7.67 -11.52 -11.11
N VAL A 283 -6.38 -11.89 -11.19
CA VAL A 283 -5.28 -10.91 -11.21
C VAL A 283 -5.00 -10.49 -12.66
N PRO A 284 -5.17 -9.20 -13.01
CA PRO A 284 -4.93 -8.75 -14.38
C PRO A 284 -3.45 -8.76 -14.76
N ASP A 285 -3.17 -9.13 -16.01
CA ASP A 285 -1.85 -8.95 -16.62
C ASP A 285 -1.44 -7.46 -16.58
N ASP A 286 -0.19 -7.17 -16.21
CA ASP A 286 0.31 -5.81 -16.00
C ASP A 286 -0.61 -4.94 -15.10
N GLY A 287 -1.25 -5.57 -14.12
CA GLY A 287 -2.16 -4.93 -13.18
C GLY A 287 -1.45 -4.00 -12.18
N ILE A 288 -2.21 -3.11 -11.58
CA ILE A 288 -1.79 -2.20 -10.52
C ILE A 288 -1.91 -2.85 -9.14
N HIS A 289 -1.17 -2.32 -8.17
CA HIS A 289 -1.28 -2.73 -6.77
C HIS A 289 -2.65 -2.32 -6.20
N VAL A 290 -3.35 -3.21 -5.48
CA VAL A 290 -4.69 -2.95 -4.95
C VAL A 290 -4.70 -1.82 -3.90
N GLY A 291 -3.57 -1.62 -3.20
CA GLY A 291 -3.38 -0.47 -2.30
C GLY A 291 -3.63 0.88 -2.96
N ARG A 292 -3.32 1.01 -4.27
CA ARG A 292 -3.64 2.21 -5.06
C ARG A 292 -5.13 2.45 -5.16
N VAL A 293 -5.91 1.39 -5.25
CA VAL A 293 -7.38 1.44 -5.32
C VAL A 293 -7.96 1.81 -3.96
N PHE A 294 -7.42 1.25 -2.87
CA PHE A 294 -7.82 1.60 -1.50
C PHE A 294 -7.48 3.04 -1.10
N ALA A 295 -6.50 3.66 -1.75
CA ALA A 295 -6.16 5.07 -1.56
C ALA A 295 -7.11 6.04 -2.28
N LEU A 296 -7.98 5.55 -3.18
CA LEU A 296 -8.93 6.40 -3.88
C LEU A 296 -9.97 7.00 -2.93
N PRO A 297 -10.48 8.21 -3.27
CA PRO A 297 -11.64 8.79 -2.59
C PRO A 297 -12.82 7.81 -2.52
N GLU A 298 -13.53 7.83 -1.39
CA GLU A 298 -14.58 6.85 -1.08
C GLU A 298 -15.62 6.72 -2.20
N ASN A 299 -16.10 7.82 -2.76
CA ASN A 299 -17.06 7.83 -3.87
C ASN A 299 -16.55 7.09 -5.13
N ARG A 300 -15.24 7.15 -5.42
CA ARG A 300 -14.62 6.40 -6.52
C ARG A 300 -14.50 4.92 -6.19
N ARG A 301 -14.15 4.57 -4.95
CA ARG A 301 -14.19 3.17 -4.47
C ARG A 301 -15.61 2.60 -4.54
N LYS A 302 -16.65 3.40 -4.21
CA LYS A 302 -18.05 2.98 -4.36
C LYS A 302 -18.41 2.64 -5.80
N VAL A 303 -18.07 3.52 -6.75
CA VAL A 303 -18.31 3.25 -8.17
C VAL A 303 -17.58 1.99 -8.64
N LEU A 304 -16.33 1.78 -8.20
CA LEU A 304 -15.58 0.57 -8.54
C LEU A 304 -16.24 -0.70 -7.96
N LEU A 305 -16.69 -0.66 -6.70
CA LEU A 305 -17.37 -1.79 -6.06
C LEU A 305 -18.66 -2.18 -6.82
N GLU A 306 -19.44 -1.19 -7.22
CA GLU A 306 -20.64 -1.40 -8.03
C GLU A 306 -20.31 -1.93 -9.43
N LEU A 307 -19.23 -1.44 -10.05
CA LEU A 307 -18.77 -1.90 -11.36
C LEU A 307 -18.37 -3.38 -11.35
N VAL A 308 -17.58 -3.81 -10.36
CA VAL A 308 -17.10 -5.20 -10.26
C VAL A 308 -18.18 -6.17 -9.76
N SER A 309 -19.32 -5.66 -9.31
CA SER A 309 -20.48 -6.46 -8.92
C SER A 309 -21.44 -6.72 -10.10
N LEU A 310 -21.18 -6.14 -11.28
CA LEU A 310 -21.92 -6.44 -12.49
C LEU A 310 -21.50 -7.81 -13.04
N GLU A 311 -22.47 -8.63 -13.47
CA GLU A 311 -22.20 -9.96 -14.06
C GLU A 311 -21.34 -9.90 -15.33
N ALA A 312 -21.50 -8.83 -16.11
CA ALA A 312 -20.64 -8.49 -17.24
C ALA A 312 -20.47 -6.97 -17.27
N THR A 313 -19.32 -6.49 -17.77
CA THR A 313 -19.12 -5.04 -17.90
C THR A 313 -19.67 -4.53 -19.23
N PRO A 314 -20.81 -3.80 -19.22
CA PRO A 314 -21.42 -3.28 -20.44
C PRO A 314 -20.64 -2.04 -20.94
N PRO A 315 -21.01 -1.47 -22.11
CA PRO A 315 -20.49 -0.17 -22.53
C PRO A 315 -20.60 0.90 -21.43
N ILE A 316 -19.68 1.86 -21.41
CA ILE A 316 -19.54 2.85 -20.33
C ILE A 316 -20.86 3.56 -20.00
N ASP A 317 -21.69 3.89 -21.00
CA ASP A 317 -22.96 4.60 -20.78
C ASP A 317 -24.00 3.74 -20.06
N GLU A 318 -24.06 2.46 -20.39
CA GLU A 318 -24.92 1.49 -19.72
C GLU A 318 -24.41 1.16 -18.32
N ALA A 319 -23.09 0.99 -18.17
CA ALA A 319 -22.46 0.79 -16.86
C ALA A 319 -22.75 1.96 -15.92
N ALA A 320 -22.63 3.19 -16.43
CA ALA A 320 -22.88 4.39 -15.65
C ALA A 320 -24.33 4.49 -15.18
N SER A 321 -25.29 4.14 -16.04
CA SER A 321 -26.72 4.10 -15.68
C SER A 321 -26.99 3.02 -14.62
N ALA A 322 -26.49 1.80 -14.83
CA ALA A 322 -26.70 0.69 -13.90
C ALA A 322 -26.10 0.94 -12.50
N ILE A 323 -24.94 1.59 -12.43
CA ILE A 323 -24.31 1.97 -11.15
C ILE A 323 -25.05 3.14 -10.50
N ALA A 324 -25.53 4.12 -11.29
CA ALA A 324 -26.30 5.24 -10.76
C ALA A 324 -27.63 4.80 -10.12
N GLU A 325 -28.28 3.75 -10.65
CA GLU A 325 -29.48 3.16 -10.05
C GLU A 325 -29.25 2.55 -8.67
N ARG A 326 -28.00 2.21 -8.33
CA ARG A 326 -27.59 1.57 -7.07
C ARG A 326 -26.76 2.48 -6.16
N SER A 327 -26.63 3.76 -6.50
CA SER A 327 -25.84 4.72 -5.74
C SER A 327 -26.55 6.06 -5.59
N ASP A 328 -25.99 6.95 -4.78
CA ASP A 328 -26.43 8.34 -4.60
C ASP A 328 -25.89 9.28 -5.69
N LEU A 329 -25.22 8.75 -6.73
CA LEU A 329 -24.58 9.50 -7.79
C LEU A 329 -25.41 9.52 -9.07
N SER A 330 -25.38 10.64 -9.80
CA SER A 330 -25.99 10.70 -11.13
C SER A 330 -25.21 9.87 -12.16
N ALA A 331 -25.88 9.36 -13.19
CA ALA A 331 -25.23 8.64 -14.30
C ALA A 331 -24.14 9.49 -14.98
N ALA A 332 -24.33 10.81 -15.09
CA ALA A 332 -23.31 11.71 -15.63
C ALA A 332 -22.06 11.78 -14.74
N THR A 333 -22.24 11.79 -13.41
CA THR A 333 -21.15 11.76 -12.44
C THR A 333 -20.40 10.43 -12.48
N VAL A 334 -21.13 9.31 -12.48
CA VAL A 334 -20.53 7.97 -12.58
C VAL A 334 -19.74 7.83 -13.88
N LYS A 335 -20.32 8.22 -15.03
CA LYS A 335 -19.65 8.23 -16.33
C LYS A 335 -18.35 9.02 -16.29
N ARG A 336 -18.35 10.21 -15.70
CA ARG A 336 -17.14 11.02 -15.51
C ARG A 336 -16.10 10.27 -14.67
N PHE A 337 -16.49 9.67 -13.54
CA PHE A 337 -15.56 8.89 -12.71
C PHE A 337 -14.98 7.69 -13.45
N LEU A 338 -15.75 6.95 -14.25
CA LEU A 338 -15.22 5.84 -15.05
C LEU A 338 -14.17 6.31 -16.05
N TYR A 339 -14.35 7.49 -16.67
CA TYR A 339 -13.33 8.07 -17.53
C TYR A 339 -12.08 8.54 -16.76
N GLU A 340 -12.25 9.20 -15.62
CA GLU A 340 -11.11 9.63 -14.78
C GLU A 340 -10.30 8.43 -14.27
N LEU A 341 -10.99 7.36 -13.84
CA LEU A 341 -10.35 6.13 -13.38
C LEU A 341 -9.64 5.39 -14.52
N ALA A 342 -10.13 5.51 -15.74
CA ALA A 342 -9.42 5.02 -16.91
C ALA A 342 -8.20 5.87 -17.27
N GLU A 343 -8.31 7.19 -17.17
CA GLU A 343 -7.23 8.13 -17.45
C GLU A 343 -6.06 7.95 -16.48
N CYS A 344 -6.34 7.73 -15.19
CA CYS A 344 -5.30 7.39 -14.22
C CYS A 344 -4.87 5.92 -14.26
N GLY A 345 -5.45 5.09 -15.13
CA GLY A 345 -5.04 3.70 -15.33
C GLY A 345 -5.43 2.74 -14.20
N VAL A 346 -6.44 3.08 -13.39
CA VAL A 346 -7.11 2.13 -12.48
C VAL A 346 -8.04 1.20 -13.27
N LEU A 347 -8.66 1.74 -14.31
CA LEU A 347 -9.41 1.00 -15.31
C LEU A 347 -8.68 1.04 -16.66
N GLU A 348 -8.88 0.03 -17.48
CA GLU A 348 -8.48 0.03 -18.88
C GLU A 348 -9.72 0.24 -19.76
N ARG A 349 -9.59 1.03 -20.82
CA ARG A 349 -10.66 1.17 -21.82
C ARG A 349 -10.44 0.21 -22.97
N VAL A 350 -11.35 -0.74 -23.11
CA VAL A 350 -11.33 -1.74 -24.18
C VAL A 350 -12.47 -1.44 -25.15
N GLN A 351 -12.18 -1.48 -26.46
CA GLN A 351 -13.22 -1.37 -27.48
C GLN A 351 -14.06 -2.64 -27.51
N THR A 352 -15.38 -2.50 -27.59
CA THR A 352 -16.27 -3.66 -27.75
C THR A 352 -16.15 -4.18 -29.19
N GLU A 353 -16.01 -5.50 -29.37
CA GLU A 353 -16.10 -6.13 -30.68
C GLU A 353 -17.58 -6.14 -31.14
N ALA A 354 -17.81 -5.59 -32.33
CA ALA A 354 -19.06 -5.48 -33.09
C ALA A 354 -20.07 -4.35 -32.70
N THR A 355 -20.25 -3.41 -33.65
CA THR A 355 -21.40 -3.41 -34.57
C THR A 355 -20.97 -2.77 -35.90
N ASP A 356 -21.42 -3.32 -37.03
CA ASP A 356 -21.27 -2.77 -38.38
C ASP A 356 -21.98 -1.40 -38.51
N GLY A 357 -21.31 -0.34 -38.06
CA GLY A 357 -21.84 1.02 -38.10
C GLY A 357 -20.73 2.06 -38.22
N SER A 358 -20.97 3.10 -39.01
CA SER A 358 -20.08 4.24 -39.30
C SER A 358 -19.83 5.19 -38.10
N GLY A 359 -20.02 4.71 -36.86
CA GLY A 359 -19.96 5.50 -35.63
C GLY A 359 -18.73 5.25 -34.75
N ARG A 360 -18.54 6.08 -33.71
CA ARG A 360 -17.54 5.84 -32.67
C ARG A 360 -17.89 4.52 -31.96
N ARG A 361 -16.96 3.55 -31.99
CA ARG A 361 -17.17 2.26 -31.34
C ARG A 361 -17.38 2.45 -29.83
N PRO A 362 -18.42 1.81 -29.25
CA PRO A 362 -18.60 1.84 -27.81
C PRO A 362 -17.38 1.20 -27.13
N SER A 363 -16.94 1.82 -26.04
CA SER A 363 -15.89 1.29 -25.18
C SER A 363 -16.47 0.87 -23.84
N ARG A 364 -15.97 -0.22 -23.29
CA ARG A 364 -16.18 -0.62 -21.89
C ARG A 364 -14.92 -0.33 -21.07
N THR A 365 -15.06 -0.40 -19.75
CA THR A 365 -13.92 -0.33 -18.83
C THR A 365 -13.68 -1.68 -18.20
N VAL A 366 -12.43 -2.06 -17.97
CA VAL A 366 -12.05 -3.32 -17.31
C VAL A 366 -11.12 -2.99 -16.14
N PRO A 367 -11.27 -3.60 -14.96
CA PRO A 367 -10.37 -3.39 -13.83
C PRO A 367 -8.92 -3.77 -14.17
N ARG A 368 -7.97 -2.91 -13.79
CA ARG A 368 -6.53 -3.23 -13.84
C ARG A 368 -6.00 -3.72 -12.49
N PHE A 369 -6.86 -4.15 -11.58
CA PHE A 369 -6.49 -4.60 -10.24
C PHE A 369 -7.24 -5.89 -9.89
N PRO A 370 -6.73 -6.71 -8.95
CA PRO A 370 -7.41 -7.92 -8.49
C PRO A 370 -8.77 -7.59 -7.84
N THR A 371 -9.86 -8.14 -8.39
CA THR A 371 -11.22 -7.70 -8.00
C THR A 371 -11.76 -8.43 -6.78
N ILE A 372 -11.35 -9.68 -6.54
CA ILE A 372 -11.78 -10.47 -5.38
C ILE A 372 -11.30 -9.82 -4.07
N PRO A 373 -9.99 -9.59 -3.84
CA PRO A 373 -9.54 -8.94 -2.61
C PRO A 373 -10.11 -7.53 -2.47
N PHE A 374 -10.24 -6.76 -3.55
CA PHE A 374 -10.87 -5.44 -3.50
C PHE A 374 -12.32 -5.51 -3.00
N ARG A 375 -13.15 -6.36 -3.60
CA ARG A 375 -14.56 -6.53 -3.20
C ARG A 375 -14.67 -6.92 -1.74
N ARG A 376 -13.84 -7.87 -1.30
CA ARG A 376 -13.92 -8.41 0.05
C ARG A 376 -13.56 -7.36 1.11
N PHE A 377 -12.40 -6.72 0.99
CA PHE A 377 -11.93 -5.77 2.00
C PHE A 377 -12.64 -4.42 1.93
N GLU A 378 -13.08 -3.97 0.76
CA GLU A 378 -13.92 -2.76 0.66
C GLU A 378 -15.32 -3.00 1.23
N GLY A 379 -15.88 -4.20 1.06
CA GLY A 379 -17.16 -4.60 1.63
C GLY A 379 -17.12 -4.67 3.16
N GLU A 380 -16.05 -5.22 3.73
CA GLU A 380 -15.85 -5.32 5.19
C GLU A 380 -15.72 -3.93 5.84
N LEU A 381 -15.00 -2.98 5.22
CA LEU A 381 -14.90 -1.58 5.68
C LEU A 381 -16.24 -0.83 5.76
N ARG A 382 -17.32 -1.36 5.18
CA ARG A 382 -18.67 -0.77 5.26
C ARG A 382 -19.59 -1.49 6.25
N ALA A 383 -19.20 -2.68 6.71
CA ALA A 383 -19.98 -3.45 7.69
C ALA A 383 -19.67 -3.00 9.13
N GLU A 384 -18.52 -2.36 9.34
CA GLU A 384 -18.14 -1.60 10.54
C GLU A 384 -18.65 -0.15 10.47
#